data_AF-A0A962UX78-F1
#
_entry.id   AF-A0A962UX78-F1
#
_cell.length_a   1.000
_cell.length_b   1.000
_cell.length_c   1.000
_cell.angle_alpha   90.00
_cell.angle_beta   90.00
_cell.angle_gamma   90.00
#
_symmetry.space_group_name_H-M   'P 1'
#
loop_
_entity.id
_entity.type
_entity.pdbx_description
1 polymer ?
#
loop_
_entity_poly.entity_id
_entity_poly.type
_entity_poly.pdbx_seq_one_letter_code
_entity_poly.pdbx_strand_id
1 'polypeptide(L)'
;NGAALAGLRAIAGKYFELAERALATGDEDKTLGYIERGLNVQPADPNLLALQRQIQLQQDARQQLALARQQLAQDQVENSLNTVESGLEAVPDDADLLALRDEILQRLDQREKQLIATTALAEARELRQQNQLQEAMTVLSRALREAPDNSEVAAFYTQLEQEQAQLQQQAAAAESLATAQALLDRSEFTDAYQQVQQGLQQSPDDSALLALKKEIEQRQALLTLRTKAEELAQQGALEDALSLVQRGLAMSSD
;
A
#
# COMPACT_ATOMS: atom_id res chain seq x y z
N ASN A 1 -50.54 -16.66 58.82
CA ASN A 1 -50.02 -16.58 57.44
C ASN A 1 -48.52 -16.28 57.29
N GLY A 2 -47.83 -15.65 58.25
CA GLY A 2 -46.38 -15.38 58.13
C GLY A 2 -45.46 -16.61 58.12
N ALA A 3 -45.76 -17.64 58.94
CA ALA A 3 -44.93 -18.84 59.03
C ALA A 3 -44.96 -19.73 57.75
N ALA A 4 -46.12 -19.81 57.07
CA ALA A 4 -46.25 -20.54 55.82
C ALA A 4 -45.47 -19.88 54.68
N LEU A 5 -45.50 -18.53 54.61
CA LEU A 5 -44.71 -17.76 53.64
C LEU A 5 -43.20 -17.89 53.88
N ALA A 6 -42.77 -17.95 55.14
CA ALA A 6 -41.37 -18.20 55.48
C ALA A 6 -40.89 -19.61 55.08
N GLY A 7 -41.75 -20.63 55.26
CA GLY A 7 -41.48 -21.99 54.81
C GLY A 7 -41.35 -22.13 53.29
N LEU A 8 -42.25 -21.49 52.53
CA LEU A 8 -42.19 -21.47 51.06
C LEU A 8 -40.92 -20.79 50.54
N ARG A 9 -40.50 -19.66 51.15
CA ARG A 9 -39.22 -18.99 50.84
C ARG A 9 -38.01 -19.88 51.10
N ALA A 10 -38.00 -20.62 52.20
CA ALA A 10 -36.90 -21.53 52.52
C ALA A 10 -36.79 -22.68 51.51
N ILE A 11 -37.93 -23.17 50.98
CA ILE A 11 -37.96 -24.20 49.94
C ILE A 11 -37.47 -23.62 48.61
N ALA A 12 -37.93 -22.43 48.22
CA ALA A 12 -37.44 -21.74 47.02
C ALA A 12 -35.93 -21.47 47.08
N GLY A 13 -35.40 -21.04 48.24
CA GLY A 13 -33.97 -20.86 48.47
C GLY A 13 -33.14 -22.15 48.30
N LYS A 14 -33.66 -23.30 48.74
CA LYS A 14 -32.99 -24.59 48.50
C LYS A 14 -32.95 -24.95 47.01
N TYR A 15 -34.02 -24.68 46.27
CA TYR A 15 -34.03 -24.90 44.83
C TYR A 15 -33.07 -23.94 44.11
N PHE A 16 -32.92 -22.71 44.58
CA PHE A 16 -31.92 -21.77 44.07
C PHE A 16 -30.49 -22.30 44.26
N GLU A 17 -30.12 -22.77 45.47
CA GLU A 17 -28.79 -23.38 45.69
C GLU A 17 -28.53 -24.60 44.81
N LEU A 18 -29.54 -25.45 44.60
CA LEU A 18 -29.44 -26.61 43.71
C LEU A 18 -29.26 -26.19 42.25
N ALA A 19 -29.97 -25.14 41.81
CA ALA A 19 -29.83 -24.56 40.48
C ALA A 19 -28.44 -23.96 40.29
N GLU A 20 -27.92 -23.17 41.23
CA GLU A 20 -26.55 -22.61 41.14
C GLU A 20 -25.48 -23.69 41.08
N ARG A 21 -25.61 -24.77 41.84
CA ARG A 21 -24.68 -25.91 41.78
C ARG A 21 -24.75 -26.62 40.45
N ALA A 22 -25.95 -26.85 39.92
CA ALA A 22 -26.13 -27.47 38.61
C ALA A 22 -25.53 -26.59 37.50
N LEU A 23 -25.71 -25.27 37.59
CA LEU A 23 -25.13 -24.30 36.67
C LEU A 23 -23.61 -24.30 36.73
N ALA A 24 -23.02 -24.36 37.93
CA ALA A 24 -21.57 -24.47 38.13
C ALA A 24 -20.99 -25.76 37.52
N THR A 25 -21.79 -26.83 37.43
CA THR A 25 -21.41 -28.08 36.76
C THR A 25 -21.70 -28.08 35.24
N GLY A 26 -22.29 -27.01 34.70
CA GLY A 26 -22.67 -26.90 33.29
C GLY A 26 -23.89 -27.74 32.90
N ASP A 27 -24.64 -28.28 33.88
CA ASP A 27 -25.83 -29.10 33.65
C ASP A 27 -27.07 -28.21 33.55
N GLU A 28 -27.25 -27.64 32.36
CA GLU A 28 -28.27 -26.63 32.07
C GLU A 28 -29.70 -27.19 32.22
N ASP A 29 -29.91 -28.45 31.80
CA ASP A 29 -31.20 -29.14 31.93
C ASP A 29 -31.61 -29.29 33.40
N LYS A 30 -30.68 -29.71 34.27
CA LYS A 30 -30.95 -29.78 35.71
C LYS A 30 -31.17 -28.40 36.32
N THR A 31 -30.41 -27.41 35.85
CA THR A 31 -30.53 -26.02 36.33
C THR A 31 -31.93 -25.49 36.07
N LEU A 32 -32.43 -25.60 34.83
CA LEU A 32 -33.80 -25.20 34.47
C LEU A 32 -34.86 -26.00 35.25
N GLY A 33 -34.65 -27.31 35.43
CA GLY A 33 -35.56 -28.15 36.21
C GLY A 33 -35.64 -27.76 37.70
N TYR A 34 -34.55 -27.31 38.31
CA TYR A 34 -34.56 -26.78 39.68
C TYR A 34 -35.22 -25.40 39.76
N ILE A 35 -34.98 -24.53 38.77
CA ILE A 35 -35.63 -23.22 38.67
C ILE A 35 -37.15 -23.37 38.57
N GLU A 36 -37.63 -24.24 37.68
CA GLU A 36 -39.07 -24.49 37.48
C GLU A 36 -39.73 -24.99 38.77
N ARG A 37 -39.12 -25.96 39.46
CA ARG A 37 -39.62 -26.46 40.75
C ARG A 37 -39.64 -25.39 41.83
N GLY A 38 -38.62 -24.54 41.88
CA GLY A 38 -38.57 -23.41 42.82
C GLY A 38 -39.64 -22.36 42.55
N LEU A 39 -39.88 -22.01 41.28
CA LEU A 39 -40.92 -21.06 40.87
C LEU A 39 -42.34 -21.64 41.06
N ASN A 40 -42.53 -22.96 40.93
CA ASN A 40 -43.81 -23.60 41.26
C ASN A 40 -44.16 -23.48 42.76
N VAL A 41 -43.16 -23.43 43.64
CA VAL A 41 -43.35 -23.21 45.08
C VAL A 41 -43.52 -21.72 45.40
N GLN A 42 -42.77 -20.85 44.73
CA GLN A 42 -42.85 -19.39 44.88
C GLN A 42 -42.73 -18.68 43.51
N PRO A 43 -43.85 -18.37 42.84
CA PRO A 43 -43.84 -17.87 41.45
C PRO A 43 -43.14 -16.53 41.22
N ALA A 44 -43.01 -15.72 42.26
CA ALA A 44 -42.39 -14.39 42.20
C ALA A 44 -41.05 -14.34 42.95
N ASP A 45 -40.34 -15.47 43.05
CA ASP A 45 -39.01 -15.47 43.65
C ASP A 45 -38.00 -14.72 42.76
N PRO A 46 -37.41 -13.60 43.24
CA PRO A 46 -36.59 -12.74 42.40
C PRO A 46 -35.27 -13.39 41.97
N ASN A 47 -34.70 -14.27 42.81
CA ASN A 47 -33.41 -14.90 42.54
C ASN A 47 -33.54 -15.98 41.46
N LEU A 48 -34.59 -16.80 41.55
CA LEU A 48 -34.89 -17.81 40.54
C LEU A 48 -35.27 -17.19 39.19
N LEU A 49 -36.04 -16.09 39.19
CA LEU A 49 -36.37 -15.35 37.96
C LEU A 49 -35.14 -14.69 37.32
N ALA A 50 -34.24 -14.13 38.13
CA ALA A 50 -32.98 -13.57 37.63
C ALA A 50 -32.09 -14.65 37.02
N LEU A 51 -31.97 -15.80 37.67
CA LEU A 51 -31.19 -16.95 37.18
C LEU A 51 -31.79 -17.52 35.88
N GLN A 52 -33.11 -17.65 35.80
CA GLN A 52 -33.80 -18.06 34.58
C GLN A 52 -33.50 -17.10 33.41
N ARG A 53 -33.59 -15.79 33.66
CA ARG A 53 -33.30 -14.78 32.65
C ARG A 53 -31.84 -14.84 32.20
N GLN A 54 -30.91 -15.05 33.12
CA GLN A 54 -29.49 -15.20 32.80
C GLN A 54 -29.24 -16.39 31.86
N ILE A 55 -29.84 -17.55 32.14
CA ILE A 55 -29.69 -18.75 31.30
C ILE A 55 -30.30 -18.50 29.92
N GLN A 56 -31.50 -17.90 29.86
CA GLN A 56 -32.14 -17.58 28.58
C GLN A 56 -31.26 -16.65 27.73
N LEU A 57 -30.72 -15.59 28.32
CA LEU A 57 -29.82 -14.65 27.62
C LEU A 57 -28.56 -15.36 27.10
N GLN A 58 -28.00 -16.31 27.87
CA GLN A 58 -26.86 -17.10 27.42
C GLN A 58 -27.21 -18.07 26.29
N GLN A 59 -28.39 -18.72 26.32
CA GLN A 59 -28.87 -19.56 25.23
C GLN A 59 -29.07 -18.74 23.95
N ASP A 60 -29.73 -17.60 24.07
CA ASP A 60 -29.99 -16.70 22.95
C ASP A 60 -28.66 -16.21 22.36
N ALA A 61 -27.70 -15.80 23.18
CA ALA A 61 -26.35 -15.42 22.73
C ALA A 61 -25.63 -16.54 21.98
N ARG A 62 -25.69 -17.79 22.47
CA ARG A 62 -25.13 -18.96 21.77
C ARG A 62 -25.80 -19.21 20.42
N GLN A 63 -27.11 -19.02 20.33
CA GLN A 63 -27.84 -19.15 19.06
C GLN A 63 -27.46 -18.05 18.08
N GLN A 64 -27.36 -16.81 18.54
CA GLN A 64 -26.90 -15.66 17.74
C GLN A 64 -25.48 -15.89 17.22
N LEU A 65 -24.58 -16.38 18.08
CA LEU A 65 -23.21 -16.73 17.69
C LEU A 65 -23.19 -17.80 16.57
N ALA A 66 -23.99 -18.86 16.71
CA ALA A 66 -24.07 -19.92 15.70
C ALA A 66 -24.62 -19.39 14.36
N LEU A 67 -25.66 -18.57 14.41
CA LEU A 67 -26.24 -17.93 13.23
C LEU A 67 -25.26 -16.97 12.55
N ALA A 68 -24.56 -16.14 13.33
CA ALA A 68 -23.56 -15.23 12.81
C ALA A 68 -22.42 -15.98 12.11
N ARG A 69 -21.90 -17.05 12.73
CA ARG A 69 -20.87 -17.89 12.09
C ARG A 69 -21.36 -18.51 10.78
N GLN A 70 -22.61 -18.94 10.72
CA GLN A 70 -23.21 -19.45 9.49
C GLN A 70 -23.30 -18.37 8.40
N GLN A 71 -23.76 -17.17 8.76
CA GLN A 71 -23.85 -16.03 7.83
C GLN A 71 -22.47 -15.61 7.33
N LEU A 72 -21.46 -15.55 8.20
CA LEU A 72 -20.08 -15.27 7.84
C LEU A 72 -19.51 -16.31 6.86
N ALA A 73 -19.83 -17.60 7.07
CA ALA A 73 -19.43 -18.68 6.16
C ALA A 73 -20.12 -18.59 4.79
N GLN A 74 -21.28 -17.94 4.70
CA GLN A 74 -22.01 -17.66 3.47
C GLN A 74 -21.64 -16.31 2.85
N ASP A 75 -20.58 -15.67 3.34
CA ASP A 75 -20.12 -14.34 2.92
C ASP A 75 -21.12 -13.19 3.15
N GLN A 76 -22.10 -13.40 4.05
CA GLN A 76 -23.07 -12.38 4.45
C GLN A 76 -22.53 -11.58 5.63
N VAL A 77 -21.45 -10.83 5.39
CA VAL A 77 -20.66 -10.19 6.44
C VAL A 77 -21.45 -9.15 7.23
N GLU A 78 -22.27 -8.32 6.56
CA GLU A 78 -23.11 -7.32 7.24
C GLU A 78 -24.20 -7.98 8.11
N ASN A 79 -24.84 -9.04 7.60
CA ASN A 79 -25.84 -9.78 8.37
C ASN A 79 -25.21 -10.43 9.61
N SER A 80 -24.00 -11.00 9.45
CA SER A 80 -23.23 -11.56 10.54
C SER A 80 -22.91 -10.51 11.59
N LEU A 81 -22.50 -9.30 11.20
CA LEU A 81 -22.20 -8.22 12.13
C LEU A 81 -23.45 -7.82 12.93
N ASN A 82 -24.58 -7.59 12.26
CA ASN A 82 -25.84 -7.23 12.92
C ASN A 82 -26.31 -8.29 13.94
N THR A 83 -26.13 -9.57 13.59
CA THR A 83 -26.47 -10.71 14.45
C THR A 83 -25.56 -10.76 15.69
N VAL A 84 -24.26 -10.51 15.51
CA VAL A 84 -23.31 -10.40 16.63
C VAL A 84 -23.63 -9.22 17.53
N GLU A 85 -23.92 -8.05 16.96
CA GLU A 85 -24.30 -6.85 17.71
C GLU A 85 -25.57 -7.07 18.54
N SER A 86 -26.59 -7.72 17.96
CA SER A 86 -27.81 -8.10 18.68
C SER A 86 -27.54 -9.04 19.85
N GLY A 87 -26.61 -9.99 19.67
CA GLY A 87 -26.17 -10.88 20.76
C GLY A 87 -25.44 -10.13 21.87
N LEU A 88 -24.59 -9.16 21.52
CA LEU A 88 -23.86 -8.33 22.47
C LEU A 88 -24.75 -7.32 23.20
N GLU A 89 -25.85 -6.86 22.61
CA GLU A 89 -26.85 -6.06 23.32
C GLU A 89 -27.49 -6.85 24.48
N ALA A 90 -27.72 -8.16 24.27
CA ALA A 90 -28.27 -9.06 25.28
C ALA A 90 -27.22 -9.49 26.31
N VAL A 91 -25.98 -9.76 25.88
CA VAL A 91 -24.86 -10.20 26.73
C VAL A 91 -23.58 -9.44 26.34
N PRO A 92 -23.33 -8.24 26.90
CA PRO A 92 -22.23 -7.36 26.48
C PRO A 92 -20.81 -7.92 26.65
N ASP A 93 -20.62 -8.80 27.64
CA ASP A 93 -19.32 -9.37 28.00
C ASP A 93 -19.10 -10.79 27.44
N ASP A 94 -19.93 -11.22 26.47
CA ASP A 94 -19.77 -12.54 25.83
C ASP A 94 -18.48 -12.57 24.98
N ALA A 95 -17.50 -13.35 25.44
CA ALA A 95 -16.17 -13.39 24.85
C ALA A 95 -16.16 -13.93 23.40
N ASP A 96 -17.05 -14.87 23.07
CA ASP A 96 -17.10 -15.48 21.74
C ASP A 96 -17.73 -14.51 20.73
N LEU A 97 -18.78 -13.78 21.12
CA LEU A 97 -19.39 -12.75 20.30
C LEU A 97 -18.44 -11.56 20.10
N LEU A 98 -17.71 -11.12 21.13
CA LEU A 98 -16.70 -10.07 21.00
C LEU A 98 -15.59 -10.48 20.03
N ALA A 99 -15.05 -11.69 20.18
CA ALA A 99 -14.02 -12.21 19.29
C ALA A 99 -14.50 -12.31 17.83
N LEU A 100 -15.74 -12.76 17.61
CA LEU A 100 -16.32 -12.83 16.27
C LEU A 100 -16.57 -11.43 15.67
N ARG A 101 -17.00 -10.45 16.47
CA ARG A 101 -17.14 -9.06 16.02
C ARG A 101 -15.80 -8.52 15.52
N ASP A 102 -14.76 -8.69 16.31
CA ASP A 102 -13.43 -8.18 15.97
C ASP A 102 -12.88 -8.87 14.70
N GLU A 103 -13.12 -10.18 14.54
CA GLU A 103 -12.80 -10.90 13.29
C GLU A 103 -13.56 -10.32 12.09
N ILE A 104 -14.86 -10.06 12.22
CA ILE A 104 -15.68 -9.49 11.14
C ILE A 104 -15.19 -8.10 10.76
N LEU A 105 -14.91 -7.23 11.75
CA LEU A 105 -14.41 -5.89 11.51
C LEU A 105 -13.04 -5.90 10.83
N GLN A 106 -12.14 -6.79 11.23
CA GLN A 106 -10.85 -6.99 10.55
C GLN A 106 -11.02 -7.44 9.10
N ARG A 107 -11.95 -8.35 8.82
CA ARG A 107 -12.25 -8.79 7.45
C ARG A 107 -12.81 -7.65 6.60
N LEU A 108 -13.68 -6.81 7.16
CA LEU A 108 -14.24 -5.64 6.47
C LEU A 108 -13.16 -4.61 6.14
N ASP A 109 -12.31 -4.26 7.12
CA ASP A 109 -11.17 -3.37 6.91
C ASP A 109 -10.20 -3.90 5.83
N GLN A 110 -9.89 -5.19 5.85
CA GLN A 110 -9.06 -5.82 4.82
C GLN A 110 -9.70 -5.76 3.43
N ARG A 111 -11.02 -6.00 3.33
CA ARG A 111 -11.75 -5.89 2.05
C ARG A 111 -11.77 -4.47 1.52
N GLU A 112 -11.99 -3.49 2.38
CA GLU A 112 -11.97 -2.08 2.02
C GLU A 112 -10.58 -1.68 1.49
N LYS A 113 -9.53 -2.02 2.23
CA LYS A 113 -8.14 -1.78 1.79
C LYS A 113 -7.82 -2.48 0.47
N GLN A 114 -8.29 -3.70 0.27
CA GLN A 114 -8.12 -4.43 -0.98
C GLN A 114 -8.88 -3.78 -2.15
N LEU A 115 -10.08 -3.26 -1.91
CA LEU A 115 -10.86 -2.53 -2.92
C LEU A 115 -10.16 -1.21 -3.30
N ILE A 116 -9.65 -0.47 -2.32
CA ILE A 116 -8.87 0.75 -2.55
C ILE A 116 -7.65 0.44 -3.42
N ALA A 117 -6.89 -0.60 -3.06
CA ALA A 117 -5.71 -1.00 -3.80
C ALA A 117 -6.02 -1.44 -5.24
N THR A 118 -7.01 -2.31 -5.42
CA THR A 118 -7.38 -2.84 -6.75
C THR A 118 -7.90 -1.73 -7.66
N THR A 119 -8.71 -0.81 -7.14
CA THR A 119 -9.21 0.37 -7.88
C THR A 119 -8.06 1.29 -8.27
N ALA A 120 -7.17 1.63 -7.33
CA ALA A 120 -6.03 2.50 -7.58
C ALA A 120 -5.05 1.89 -8.60
N LEU A 121 -4.81 0.58 -8.54
CA LEU A 121 -3.98 -0.13 -9.53
C LEU A 121 -4.60 -0.09 -10.93
N ALA A 122 -5.92 -0.24 -11.05
CA ALA A 122 -6.60 -0.14 -12.34
C ALA A 122 -6.49 1.28 -12.92
N GLU A 123 -6.82 2.30 -12.12
CA GLU A 123 -6.74 3.71 -12.51
C GLU A 123 -5.31 4.11 -12.88
N ALA A 124 -4.31 3.73 -12.09
CA ALA A 124 -2.91 4.04 -12.37
C ALA A 124 -2.39 3.36 -13.65
N ARG A 125 -2.86 2.15 -13.98
CA ARG A 125 -2.51 1.47 -15.24
C ARG A 125 -3.10 2.21 -16.44
N GLU A 126 -4.32 2.70 -16.33
CA GLU A 126 -4.95 3.52 -17.36
C GLU A 126 -4.22 4.85 -17.55
N LEU A 127 -3.93 5.57 -16.47
CA LEU A 127 -3.17 6.83 -16.51
C LEU A 127 -1.78 6.64 -17.12
N ARG A 128 -1.10 5.53 -16.81
CA ARG A 128 0.17 5.18 -17.45
C ARG A 128 0.03 5.00 -18.97
N GLN A 129 -1.01 4.31 -19.43
CA GLN A 129 -1.28 4.16 -20.88
C GLN A 129 -1.54 5.50 -21.57
N GLN A 130 -2.07 6.48 -20.84
CA GLN A 130 -2.28 7.84 -21.29
C GLN A 130 -1.04 8.74 -21.14
N ASN A 131 0.11 8.17 -20.76
CA ASN A 131 1.37 8.87 -20.43
C ASN A 131 1.25 9.88 -19.27
N GLN A 132 0.23 9.77 -18.43
CA GLN A 132 0.00 10.61 -17.24
C GLN A 132 0.67 10.02 -15.99
N LEU A 133 2.00 9.82 -16.05
CA LEU A 133 2.76 9.15 -14.99
C LEU A 133 2.62 9.83 -13.61
N GLN A 134 2.61 11.17 -13.57
CA GLN A 134 2.50 11.92 -12.32
C GLN A 134 1.14 11.71 -11.63
N GLU A 135 0.07 11.65 -12.41
CA GLU A 135 -1.29 11.42 -11.91
C GLU A 135 -1.42 9.98 -11.41
N ALA A 136 -0.88 9.01 -12.15
CA ALA A 136 -0.81 7.61 -11.73
C ALA A 136 -0.09 7.45 -10.38
N MET A 137 1.07 8.09 -10.22
CA MET A 137 1.80 8.09 -8.95
C MET A 137 1.01 8.74 -7.81
N THR A 138 0.25 9.81 -8.10
CA THR A 138 -0.61 10.48 -7.11
C THR A 138 -1.71 9.53 -6.61
N VAL A 139 -2.39 8.84 -7.53
CA VAL A 139 -3.41 7.83 -7.19
C VAL A 139 -2.83 6.73 -6.31
N LEU A 140 -1.69 6.15 -6.70
CA LEU A 140 -1.02 5.10 -5.93
C LEU A 140 -0.55 5.59 -4.56
N SER A 141 -0.03 6.82 -4.47
CA SER A 141 0.43 7.40 -3.19
C SER A 141 -0.71 7.56 -2.17
N ARG A 142 -1.91 7.90 -2.65
CA ARG A 142 -3.12 7.97 -1.82
C ARG A 142 -3.54 6.57 -1.37
N ALA A 143 -3.52 5.59 -2.27
CA ALA A 143 -3.82 4.21 -1.92
C ALA A 143 -2.86 3.64 -0.86
N LEU A 144 -1.57 3.98 -0.93
CA LEU A 144 -0.57 3.58 0.09
C LEU A 144 -0.78 4.22 1.46
N ARG A 145 -1.48 5.37 1.55
CA ARG A 145 -1.82 5.97 2.86
C ARG A 145 -2.93 5.18 3.56
N GLU A 146 -3.91 4.69 2.79
CA GLU A 146 -5.04 3.93 3.31
C GLU A 146 -4.71 2.42 3.48
N ALA A 147 -3.88 1.88 2.58
CA ALA A 147 -3.46 0.47 2.55
C ALA A 147 -1.92 0.35 2.49
N PRO A 148 -1.21 0.70 3.58
CA PRO A 148 0.27 0.77 3.58
C PRO A 148 0.96 -0.58 3.36
N ASP A 149 0.29 -1.68 3.71
CA ASP A 149 0.85 -3.03 3.58
C ASP A 149 0.64 -3.64 2.18
N ASN A 150 0.05 -2.90 1.24
CA ASN A 150 -0.18 -3.40 -0.11
C ASN A 150 1.09 -3.36 -0.97
N SER A 151 1.75 -4.51 -1.09
CA SER A 151 3.01 -4.67 -1.83
C SER A 151 2.88 -4.43 -3.33
N GLU A 152 1.73 -4.73 -3.94
CA GLU A 152 1.50 -4.52 -5.37
C GLU A 152 1.43 -3.02 -5.72
N VAL A 153 0.69 -2.24 -4.92
CA VAL A 153 0.62 -0.78 -5.07
C VAL A 153 2.01 -0.16 -4.88
N ALA A 154 2.76 -0.60 -3.86
CA ALA A 154 4.12 -0.10 -3.60
C ALA A 154 5.08 -0.42 -4.76
N ALA A 155 5.07 -1.67 -5.25
CA ALA A 155 5.90 -2.09 -6.37
C ALA A 155 5.57 -1.30 -7.64
N PHE A 156 4.28 -1.06 -7.91
CA PHE A 156 3.90 -0.28 -9.10
C PHE A 156 4.28 1.19 -8.97
N TYR A 157 4.15 1.78 -7.78
CA TYR A 157 4.61 3.15 -7.53
C TYR A 157 6.12 3.30 -7.81
N THR A 158 6.95 2.39 -7.28
CA THR A 158 8.40 2.39 -7.52
C THR A 158 8.74 2.20 -9.00
N GLN A 159 7.99 1.35 -9.72
CA GLN A 159 8.18 1.19 -11.16
C GLN A 159 7.93 2.50 -11.91
N LEU A 160 6.85 3.22 -11.60
CA LEU A 160 6.54 4.50 -12.24
C LEU A 160 7.57 5.59 -11.89
N GLU A 161 8.06 5.60 -10.66
CA GLU A 161 9.12 6.51 -10.23
C GLU A 161 10.41 6.29 -11.03
N GLN A 162 10.81 5.03 -11.24
CA GLN A 162 11.96 4.68 -12.07
C GLN A 162 11.75 5.07 -13.54
N GLU A 163 10.56 4.81 -14.09
CA GLU A 163 10.21 5.19 -15.46
C GLU A 163 10.28 6.72 -15.65
N GLN A 164 9.74 7.48 -14.69
CA GLN A 164 9.81 8.94 -14.71
C GLN A 164 11.26 9.44 -14.63
N ALA A 165 12.07 8.89 -13.73
CA ALA A 165 13.47 9.28 -13.60
C ALA A 165 14.26 9.01 -14.89
N GLN A 166 14.02 7.87 -15.55
CA GLN A 166 14.63 7.54 -16.83
C GLN A 166 14.21 8.52 -17.94
N LEU A 167 12.92 8.85 -18.04
CA LEU A 167 12.44 9.82 -19.03
C LEU A 167 13.04 11.21 -18.81
N GLN A 168 13.18 11.65 -17.55
CA GLN A 168 13.82 12.92 -17.21
C GLN A 168 15.30 12.93 -17.58
N GLN A 169 16.02 11.84 -17.30
CA GLN A 169 17.43 11.70 -17.68
C GLN A 169 17.60 11.73 -19.21
N GLN A 170 16.76 11.02 -19.96
CA GLN A 170 16.79 11.03 -21.43
C GLN A 170 16.47 12.40 -22.00
N ALA A 171 15.46 13.10 -21.46
CA ALA A 171 15.10 14.44 -21.89
C ALA A 171 16.24 15.45 -21.65
N ALA A 172 16.88 15.39 -20.48
CA ALA A 172 18.01 16.24 -20.16
C ALA A 172 19.23 15.96 -21.06
N ALA A 173 19.54 14.69 -21.32
CA ALA A 173 20.59 14.30 -22.25
C ALA A 173 20.32 14.79 -23.67
N ALA A 174 19.08 14.66 -24.16
CA ALA A 174 18.66 15.15 -25.47
C ALA A 174 18.77 16.69 -25.57
N GLU A 175 18.41 17.42 -24.52
CA GLU A 175 18.56 18.88 -24.46
C GLU A 175 20.04 19.30 -24.48
N SER A 176 20.89 18.63 -23.69
CA SER A 176 22.34 18.85 -23.72
C SER A 176 22.93 18.57 -25.10
N LEU A 177 22.52 17.48 -25.75
CA LEU A 177 22.96 17.12 -27.10
C LEU A 177 22.58 18.20 -28.12
N ALA A 178 21.31 18.62 -28.13
CA ALA A 178 20.81 19.62 -29.07
C ALA A 178 21.52 20.98 -28.89
N THR A 179 21.75 21.38 -27.63
CA THR A 179 22.45 22.63 -27.31
C THR A 179 23.92 22.56 -27.74
N ALA A 180 24.61 21.45 -27.48
CA ALA A 180 26.00 21.26 -27.88
C ALA A 180 26.17 21.23 -29.41
N GLN A 181 25.25 20.61 -30.14
CA GLN A 181 25.25 20.61 -31.61
C GLN A 181 25.10 22.03 -32.16
N ALA A 182 24.18 22.83 -31.62
CA ALA A 182 24.00 24.21 -32.03
C ALA A 182 25.24 25.09 -31.77
N LEU A 183 25.95 24.86 -30.67
CA LEU A 183 27.22 25.53 -30.35
C LEU A 183 28.35 25.08 -31.29
N LEU A 184 28.41 23.78 -31.60
CA LEU A 184 29.38 23.21 -32.52
C LEU A 184 29.22 23.78 -33.94
N ASP A 185 27.99 23.92 -34.41
CA ASP A 185 27.68 24.53 -35.71
C ASP A 185 28.12 25.99 -35.80
N ARG A 186 28.12 26.70 -34.66
CA ARG A 186 28.64 28.07 -34.53
C ARG A 186 30.16 28.13 -34.30
N SER A 187 30.83 26.98 -34.28
CA SER A 187 32.27 26.85 -33.96
C SER A 187 32.61 27.33 -32.54
N GLU A 188 31.66 27.32 -31.61
CA GLU A 188 31.83 27.64 -30.19
C GLU A 188 32.27 26.39 -29.42
N PHE A 189 33.46 25.86 -29.74
CA PHE A 189 33.87 24.53 -29.29
C PHE A 189 34.01 24.37 -27.77
N THR A 190 34.48 25.40 -27.07
CA THR A 190 34.64 25.35 -25.61
C THR A 190 33.30 25.16 -24.92
N ASP A 191 32.30 25.94 -25.34
CA ASP A 191 30.96 25.91 -24.77
C ASP A 191 30.23 24.63 -25.17
N ALA A 192 30.40 24.19 -26.43
CA ALA A 192 29.90 22.89 -26.90
C ALA A 192 30.46 21.73 -26.06
N TYR A 193 31.77 21.74 -25.78
CA TYR A 193 32.41 20.72 -24.96
C TYR A 193 31.88 20.72 -23.53
N GLN A 194 31.72 21.91 -22.92
CA GLN A 194 31.13 22.03 -21.58
C GLN A 194 29.71 21.48 -21.51
N GLN A 195 28.88 21.78 -22.52
CA GLN A 195 27.51 21.29 -22.58
C GLN A 195 27.45 19.76 -22.73
N VAL A 196 28.33 19.17 -23.54
CA VAL A 196 28.44 17.70 -23.66
C VAL A 196 28.91 17.07 -22.35
N GLN A 197 29.88 17.69 -21.66
CA GLN A 197 30.33 17.22 -20.35
C GLN A 197 29.20 17.24 -19.32
N GLN A 198 28.36 18.28 -19.32
CA GLN A 198 27.20 18.36 -18.44
C GLN A 198 26.20 17.23 -18.72
N GLY A 199 25.90 16.96 -20.00
CA GLY A 199 25.04 15.84 -20.39
C GLY A 199 25.60 14.49 -19.95
N LEU A 200 26.91 14.25 -20.14
CA LEU A 200 27.58 13.01 -19.75
C LEU A 200 27.70 12.82 -18.23
N GLN A 201 27.69 13.89 -17.44
CA GLN A 201 27.61 13.77 -15.98
C GLN A 201 26.28 13.14 -15.54
N GLN A 202 25.20 13.43 -16.26
CA GLN A 202 23.86 12.92 -15.96
C GLN A 202 23.61 11.56 -16.63
N SER A 203 24.15 11.35 -17.83
CA SER A 203 24.05 10.10 -18.59
C SER A 203 25.44 9.66 -19.10
N PRO A 204 26.25 8.99 -18.26
CA PRO A 204 27.64 8.64 -18.58
C PRO A 204 27.81 7.75 -19.81
N ASP A 205 26.81 6.90 -20.07
CA ASP A 205 26.83 5.92 -21.16
C ASP A 205 26.07 6.39 -22.41
N ASP A 206 25.68 7.67 -22.48
CA ASP A 206 24.97 8.21 -23.66
C ASP A 206 25.89 8.23 -24.89
N SER A 207 25.61 7.32 -25.82
CA SER A 207 26.42 7.13 -27.02
C SER A 207 26.48 8.36 -27.94
N ALA A 208 25.41 9.17 -28.00
CA ALA A 208 25.35 10.33 -28.86
C ALA A 208 26.19 11.48 -28.29
N LEU A 209 26.12 11.71 -26.98
CA LEU A 209 26.97 12.66 -26.29
C LEU A 209 28.46 12.25 -26.35
N LEU A 210 28.77 10.96 -26.19
CA LEU A 210 30.15 10.46 -26.34
C LEU A 210 30.69 10.64 -27.76
N ALA A 211 29.87 10.41 -28.79
CA ALA A 211 30.25 10.64 -30.17
C ALA A 211 30.49 12.13 -30.45
N LEU A 212 29.59 13.00 -29.98
CA LEU A 212 29.72 14.45 -30.16
C LEU A 212 30.95 15.00 -29.43
N LYS A 213 31.28 14.49 -28.24
CA LYS A 213 32.52 14.84 -27.53
C LYS A 213 33.75 14.61 -28.41
N LYS A 214 33.84 13.43 -29.02
CA LYS A 214 34.97 13.06 -29.89
C LYS A 214 35.02 13.97 -31.11
N GLU A 215 33.87 14.27 -31.72
CA GLU A 215 33.79 15.19 -32.86
C GLU A 215 34.28 16.60 -32.49
N ILE A 216 33.86 17.13 -31.34
CA ILE A 216 34.32 18.44 -30.85
C ILE A 216 35.84 18.43 -30.64
N GLU A 217 36.37 17.41 -29.96
CA GLU A 217 37.82 17.26 -29.72
C GLU A 217 38.61 17.17 -31.03
N GLN A 218 38.11 16.43 -32.02
CA GLN A 218 38.71 16.29 -33.34
C GLN A 218 38.72 17.62 -34.10
N ARG A 219 37.58 18.35 -34.13
CA ARG A 219 37.50 19.66 -34.80
C ARG A 219 38.39 20.71 -34.13
N GLN A 220 38.48 20.72 -32.79
CA GLN A 220 39.41 21.58 -32.05
C GLN A 220 40.88 21.25 -32.39
N ALA A 221 41.24 19.97 -32.45
CA ALA A 221 42.59 19.54 -32.83
C ALA A 221 42.93 19.95 -34.27
N LEU A 222 41.99 19.81 -35.21
CA LEU A 222 42.17 20.25 -36.59
C LEU A 222 42.33 21.77 -36.70
N LEU A 223 41.54 22.54 -35.95
CA LEU A 223 41.68 24.00 -35.93
C LEU A 223 43.02 24.44 -35.38
N THR A 224 43.47 23.88 -34.25
CA THR A 224 44.78 24.22 -33.67
C THR A 224 45.95 23.86 -34.59
N LEU A 225 45.89 22.72 -35.28
CA LEU A 225 46.86 22.36 -36.33
C LEU A 225 46.85 23.38 -37.47
N ARG A 226 45.66 23.80 -37.91
CA ARG A 226 45.50 24.79 -38.98
C ARG A 226 46.08 26.14 -38.58
N THR A 227 45.72 26.70 -37.43
CA THR A 227 46.27 28.00 -36.98
C THR A 227 47.78 27.96 -36.87
N LYS A 228 48.34 26.88 -36.31
CA LYS A 228 49.79 26.72 -36.19
C LYS A 228 50.50 26.59 -37.55
N ALA A 229 49.88 25.89 -38.51
CA ALA A 229 50.40 25.81 -39.87
C ALA A 229 50.38 27.18 -40.57
N GLU A 230 49.30 27.96 -40.38
CA GLU A 230 49.18 29.32 -40.90
C GLU A 230 50.26 30.25 -40.31
N GLU A 231 50.54 30.16 -39.00
CA GLU A 231 51.61 30.92 -38.34
C GLU A 231 53.01 30.56 -38.87
N LEU A 232 53.32 29.27 -39.04
CA LEU A 232 54.61 28.81 -39.57
C LEU A 232 54.80 29.21 -41.04
N ALA A 233 53.73 29.15 -41.83
CA ALA A 233 53.76 29.61 -43.21
C ALA A 233 54.05 31.12 -43.30
N GLN A 234 53.45 31.94 -42.42
CA GLN A 234 53.75 33.38 -42.35
C GLN A 234 55.20 33.67 -41.92
N GLN A 235 55.80 32.78 -41.13
CA GLN A 235 57.21 32.85 -40.71
C GLN A 235 58.19 32.31 -41.76
N GLY A 236 57.69 31.77 -42.89
CA GLY A 236 58.52 31.21 -43.98
C GLY A 236 58.94 29.75 -43.79
N ALA A 237 58.53 29.11 -42.70
CA ALA A 237 58.80 27.69 -42.42
C ALA A 237 57.80 26.77 -43.16
N LEU A 238 57.90 26.76 -44.49
CA LEU A 238 56.92 26.09 -45.37
C LEU A 238 56.90 24.56 -45.22
N GLU A 239 58.05 23.91 -44.98
CA GLU A 239 58.13 22.46 -44.78
C GLU A 239 57.40 22.02 -43.49
N ASP A 240 57.61 22.75 -42.39
CA ASP A 240 56.94 22.47 -41.11
C ASP A 240 55.42 22.71 -41.21
N ALA A 241 55.00 23.79 -41.88
CA ALA A 241 53.59 24.05 -42.14
C ALA A 241 52.92 22.93 -42.96
N LEU A 242 53.61 22.42 -44.00
CA LEU A 242 53.12 21.32 -44.83
C LEU A 242 52.92 20.03 -44.02
N SER A 243 53.85 19.75 -43.10
CA SER A 243 53.78 18.58 -42.22
C SER A 243 52.55 18.60 -41.30
N LEU A 244 52.19 19.79 -40.77
CA LEU A 244 51.01 19.96 -39.90
C LEU A 244 49.70 19.79 -40.68
N VAL A 245 49.64 20.27 -41.92
CA VAL A 245 48.47 20.07 -42.81
C VAL A 245 48.31 18.60 -43.17
N GLN A 246 49.40 17.90 -43.49
CA GLN A 246 49.36 16.44 -43.76
C GLN A 246 48.86 15.66 -42.54
N ARG A 247 49.28 16.05 -41.33
CA ARG A 247 48.80 15.43 -40.09
C ARG A 247 47.32 15.71 -39.83
N GLY A 248 46.83 16.91 -40.14
CA GLY A 248 45.41 17.24 -40.05
C GLY A 248 44.56 16.44 -41.04
N LEU A 249 45.03 16.27 -42.29
CA LEU A 249 44.34 15.45 -43.30
C LEU A 249 44.24 13.98 -42.88
N ALA A 250 45.29 13.42 -42.29
CA ALA A 250 45.28 12.06 -41.77
C ALA A 250 44.25 11.88 -40.63
N MET A 251 44.06 12.91 -39.78
CA MET A 251 43.08 12.89 -38.70
C MET A 251 41.63 13.02 -39.18
N SER A 252 41.38 13.51 -40.40
CA SER A 252 40.03 13.66 -40.96
C SER A 252 39.57 12.47 -41.81
N SER A 253 40.46 11.50 -42.05
CA SER A 253 40.23 10.34 -42.94
C SER A 253 39.87 9.03 -42.22
N ASP A 254 39.79 9.06 -40.88
CA ASP A 254 39.29 7.99 -40.01
C ASP A 254 37.91 8.37 -39.43
#